data_AF-A0A503PIE8-F1
#
_entry.id   AF-A0A503PIE8-F1
#
_cell.length_a   1.000
_cell.length_b   1.000
_cell.length_c   1.000
_cell.angle_alpha   90.00
_cell.angle_beta   90.00
_cell.angle_gamma   90.00
#
_symmetry.space_group_name_H-M   'P 1'
#
loop_
_entity.id
_entity.type
_entity.pdbx_description
1 polymer ?
#
loop_
_entity_poly.entity_id
_entity_poly.type
_entity_poly.pdbx_seq_one_letter_code
_entity_poly.pdbx_strand_id
1 'polypeptide(L)'
;MTKVAADYGVTGTALKKTCDRHHIPTPERGYWAKLEFGKRVNKEALPPLSEPNLATVRISGSSEQHLSPSVREAKEKARDRFHKHAVAKPLLVPASEPTLGIVEPPYLAATRRTISKARPDDQGFASVRSKGVVPLKIAPASIERGIRILSQLFTLAEAHGHLPKATEDGLVLIVENESIAFGLEEQPEKTLHQPTSAELKRRDERARWGYTTDPWPKYDQFPSGRLAIVIHANPYSGLRRTYSDGKTQTLESMLPDILAGFAGHAAFISERRRESDEREQRQREAEARRQCEEAFDSREKRRMEFVDAVHEQLTQRDKLTAVLCHLENATTEDAARVSAMTTWVRQRLKQIDALISPHFLDISVRSSKVDFAEPDPEQETVRGSYYYSPPITLQLWSIDDAKGLATSYSPLEWKDALALPIEGAEGG
;
A
#
# COMPACT_ATOMS: atom_id res chain seq x y z
N MET A 1 13.32 38.14 12.07
CA MET A 1 13.23 37.18 10.96
C MET A 1 13.82 35.82 11.28
N THR A 2 14.99 35.71 11.93
CA THR A 2 15.60 34.40 12.26
C THR A 2 14.77 33.56 13.24
N LYS A 3 14.24 34.16 14.32
CA LYS A 3 13.36 33.46 15.28
C LYS A 3 12.08 32.94 14.60
N VAL A 4 11.31 33.84 13.99
CA VAL A 4 10.07 33.50 13.25
C VAL A 4 10.32 32.46 12.15
N ALA A 5 11.44 32.57 11.42
CA ALA A 5 11.75 31.59 10.38
C ALA A 5 11.99 30.19 10.96
N ALA A 6 12.60 30.07 12.14
CA ALA A 6 12.79 28.79 12.83
C ALA A 6 11.46 28.14 13.24
N ASP A 7 10.47 28.94 13.69
CA ASP A 7 9.13 28.46 14.05
C ASP A 7 8.39 27.86 12.85
N TYR A 8 8.62 28.43 11.65
CA TYR A 8 8.10 27.90 10.39
C TYR A 8 9.03 26.89 9.71
N GLY A 9 10.13 26.47 10.35
CA GLY A 9 11.10 25.52 9.79
C GLY A 9 11.82 26.01 8.53
N VAL A 10 11.81 27.31 8.22
CA VAL A 10 12.45 27.89 7.01
C VAL A 10 13.67 28.73 7.38
N THR A 11 14.52 29.04 6.40
CA THR A 11 15.62 29.98 6.61
C THR A 11 15.12 31.43 6.61
N GLY A 12 15.80 32.32 7.33
CA GLY A 12 15.43 33.74 7.36
C GLY A 12 15.42 34.42 5.99
N THR A 13 16.25 33.94 5.06
CA THR A 13 16.27 34.40 3.66
C THR A 13 15.11 33.84 2.84
N ALA A 14 14.71 32.58 3.05
CA ALA A 14 13.53 32.00 2.42
C ALA A 14 12.25 32.72 2.89
N LEU A 15 12.10 32.95 4.20
CA LEU A 15 10.99 33.72 4.74
C LEU A 15 10.94 35.14 4.16
N LYS A 16 12.09 35.81 4.05
CA LYS A 16 12.16 37.13 3.41
C LYS A 16 11.73 37.09 1.94
N LYS A 17 12.22 36.14 1.15
CA LYS A 17 11.80 35.98 -0.26
C LYS A 17 10.30 35.73 -0.40
N THR A 18 9.71 34.98 0.53
CA THR A 18 8.25 34.77 0.58
C THR A 18 7.53 36.08 0.89
N CYS A 19 7.97 36.83 1.90
CA CYS A 19 7.41 38.15 2.19
C CYS A 19 7.52 39.10 0.98
N ASP A 20 8.68 39.18 0.34
CA ASP A 20 8.91 40.02 -0.83
C ASP A 20 7.96 39.64 -1.99
N ARG A 21 7.78 38.33 -2.25
CA ARG A 21 6.84 37.82 -3.29
C ARG A 21 5.38 38.20 -3.02
N HIS A 22 4.99 38.22 -1.76
CA HIS A 22 3.63 38.55 -1.32
C HIS A 22 3.46 40.04 -0.97
N HIS A 23 4.45 40.88 -1.27
CA HIS A 23 4.46 42.31 -0.96
C HIS A 23 4.23 42.62 0.53
N ILE A 24 4.71 41.74 1.41
CA ILE A 24 4.63 41.90 2.86
C ILE A 24 5.86 42.68 3.33
N PRO A 25 5.70 43.90 3.88
CA PRO A 25 6.83 44.68 4.36
C PRO A 25 7.52 43.97 5.53
N THR A 26 8.83 43.74 5.40
CA THR A 26 9.63 43.13 6.45
C THR A 26 10.26 44.20 7.36
N PRO A 27 10.28 44.02 8.69
CA PRO A 27 10.83 45.01 9.60
C PRO A 27 12.34 45.23 9.38
N GLU A 28 12.79 46.47 9.55
CA GLU A 28 14.20 46.86 9.44
C GLU A 28 15.10 46.15 10.48
N ARG A 29 16.41 46.11 10.20
CA ARG A 29 17.39 45.56 11.15
C ARG A 29 17.35 46.36 12.46
N GLY A 30 17.17 45.65 13.57
CA GLY A 30 17.07 46.26 14.90
C GLY A 30 15.66 46.70 15.30
N TYR A 31 14.63 46.53 14.45
CA TYR A 31 13.24 46.82 14.79
C TYR A 31 12.80 46.19 16.13
N TRP A 32 13.08 44.89 16.30
CA TRP A 32 12.72 44.17 17.52
C TRP A 32 13.51 44.64 18.75
N ALA A 33 14.80 44.99 18.58
CA ALA A 33 15.60 45.56 19.67
C ALA A 33 15.09 46.95 20.07
N LYS A 34 14.73 47.81 19.10
CA LYS A 34 14.13 49.13 19.38
C LYS A 34 12.82 48.98 20.17
N LEU A 35 12.00 47.99 19.83
CA LEU A 35 10.74 47.69 20.50
C LEU A 35 10.96 47.15 21.93
N GLU A 36 11.92 46.26 22.14
CA GLU A 36 12.32 45.74 23.46
C GLU A 36 12.83 46.85 24.41
N PHE A 37 13.51 47.87 23.88
CA PHE A 37 13.97 49.04 24.64
C PHE A 37 12.98 50.23 24.65
N GLY A 38 11.70 49.99 24.32
CA GLY A 38 10.64 51.00 24.40
C GLY A 38 10.77 52.19 23.43
N LYS A 39 11.61 52.09 22.40
CA LYS A 39 11.79 53.14 21.40
C LYS A 39 10.64 53.11 20.38
N ARG A 40 10.27 54.28 19.85
CA ARG A 40 9.27 54.39 18.79
C ARG A 40 9.74 53.67 17.53
N VAL A 41 8.92 52.77 17.01
CA VAL A 41 9.14 52.06 15.76
C VAL A 41 8.03 52.39 14.77
N ASN A 42 8.38 52.54 13.50
CA ASN A 42 7.39 52.70 12.43
C ASN A 42 6.93 51.33 11.93
N LYS A 43 5.63 51.09 11.87
CA LYS A 43 5.05 49.87 11.29
C LYS A 43 4.48 50.24 9.92
N GLU A 44 5.18 49.84 8.87
CA GLU A 44 4.68 50.00 7.50
C GLU A 44 3.37 49.23 7.33
N ALA A 45 2.36 49.89 6.77
CA ALA A 45 1.09 49.27 6.48
C ALA A 45 1.24 48.26 5.33
N LEU A 46 0.48 47.17 5.39
CA LEU A 46 0.43 46.20 4.30
C LEU A 46 -0.20 46.86 3.06
N PRO A 47 0.49 46.86 1.91
CA PRO A 47 -0.06 47.40 0.68
C PRO A 47 -1.27 46.57 0.22
N PRO A 48 -2.25 47.17 -0.48
CA PRO A 48 -3.37 46.44 -1.05
C PRO A 48 -2.87 45.44 -2.10
N LEU A 49 -3.34 44.19 -2.01
CA LEU A 49 -2.98 43.14 -2.96
C LEU A 49 -3.77 43.31 -4.26
N SER A 50 -3.07 43.44 -5.40
CA SER A 50 -3.70 43.50 -6.73
C SER A 50 -4.08 42.12 -7.28
N GLU A 51 -3.48 41.03 -6.78
CA GLU A 51 -3.68 39.68 -7.30
C GLU A 51 -4.28 38.73 -6.23
N PRO A 52 -5.39 38.03 -6.51
CA PRO A 52 -6.03 37.12 -5.56
C PRO A 52 -5.14 35.92 -5.19
N ASN A 53 -4.25 35.51 -6.09
CA ASN A 53 -3.32 34.39 -5.88
C ASN A 53 -2.24 34.68 -4.82
N LEU A 54 -2.01 35.96 -4.49
CA LEU A 54 -1.04 36.38 -3.47
C LEU A 54 -1.64 36.50 -2.07
N ALA A 55 -2.97 36.31 -1.92
CA ALA A 55 -3.66 36.47 -0.63
C ALA A 55 -3.37 35.33 0.36
N THR A 56 -3.07 34.12 -0.11
CA THR A 56 -2.75 32.97 0.75
C THR A 56 -1.26 32.65 0.68
N VAL A 57 -0.56 32.81 1.80
CA VAL A 57 0.85 32.41 1.93
C VAL A 57 0.93 31.01 2.52
N ARG A 58 1.37 30.03 1.73
CA ARG A 58 1.67 28.68 2.23
C ARG A 58 3.17 28.53 2.47
N ILE A 59 3.56 28.52 3.75
CA ILE A 59 4.94 28.27 4.16
C ILE A 59 5.04 26.81 4.57
N SER A 60 5.78 26.02 3.80
CA SER A 60 6.17 24.66 4.15
C SER A 60 7.61 24.70 4.64
N GLY A 61 7.80 24.47 5.94
CA GLY A 61 9.11 24.39 6.58
C GLY A 61 9.88 23.13 6.23
N SER A 62 11.09 22.99 6.80
CA SER A 62 11.79 21.72 6.80
C SER A 62 10.91 20.70 7.52
N SER A 63 10.41 19.76 6.73
CA SER A 63 9.66 18.59 7.17
C SER A 63 10.48 17.66 8.08
N GLU A 64 11.78 17.96 8.29
CA GLU A 64 12.64 17.28 9.26
C GLU A 64 12.11 17.39 10.71
N GLN A 65 11.39 18.46 11.05
CA GLN A 65 10.79 18.62 12.38
C GLN A 65 9.58 17.70 12.61
N HIS A 66 8.93 17.24 11.54
CA HIS A 66 7.78 16.32 11.58
C HIS A 66 8.18 14.85 11.39
N LEU A 67 9.48 14.55 11.30
CA LEU A 67 9.98 13.18 11.30
C LEU A 67 9.75 12.52 12.65
N SER A 68 9.55 11.20 12.62
CA SER A 68 9.46 10.40 13.84
C SER A 68 10.73 10.56 14.68
N PRO A 69 10.62 10.47 16.02
CA PRO A 69 11.78 10.52 16.91
C PRO A 69 12.86 9.49 16.56
N SER A 70 12.46 8.29 16.12
CA SER A 70 13.38 7.21 15.73
C SER A 70 14.24 7.60 14.52
N VAL A 71 13.63 8.16 13.47
CA VAL A 71 14.36 8.59 12.27
C VAL A 71 15.35 9.71 12.59
N ARG A 72 14.97 10.64 13.48
CA ARG A 72 15.85 11.72 13.92
C ARG A 72 17.05 11.19 14.71
N GLU A 73 16.81 10.29 15.66
CA GLU A 73 17.86 9.67 16.47
C GLU A 73 18.80 8.83 15.60
N ALA A 74 18.27 8.04 14.67
CA ALA A 74 19.06 7.25 13.73
C ALA A 74 19.99 8.13 12.88
N LYS A 75 19.47 9.23 12.33
CA LYS A 75 20.25 10.20 11.55
C LYS A 75 21.34 10.88 12.38
N GLU A 76 21.03 11.31 13.61
CA GLU A 76 22.00 11.96 14.49
C GLU A 76 23.11 11.01 14.94
N LYS A 77 22.74 9.79 15.36
CA LYS A 77 23.69 8.74 15.72
C LYS A 77 24.59 8.35 14.55
N ALA A 78 24.04 8.28 13.34
CA ALA A 78 24.80 8.03 12.13
C ALA A 78 25.77 9.19 11.85
N ARG A 79 25.31 10.44 11.96
CA ARG A 79 26.16 11.63 11.81
C ARG A 79 27.35 11.58 12.76
N ASP A 80 27.11 11.33 14.04
CA ASP A 80 28.19 11.26 15.03
C ASP A 80 29.18 10.12 14.75
N ARG A 81 28.70 8.96 14.30
CA ARG A 81 29.54 7.83 13.90
C ARG A 81 30.44 8.17 12.70
N PHE A 82 29.87 8.75 11.65
CA PHE A 82 30.60 9.09 10.43
C PHE A 82 31.58 10.26 10.66
N HIS A 83 31.20 11.27 11.43
CA HIS A 83 32.11 12.37 11.78
C HIS A 83 33.28 11.89 12.64
N LYS A 84 33.04 11.03 13.63
CA LYS A 84 34.13 10.42 14.43
C LYS A 84 35.08 9.62 13.54
N HIS A 85 34.56 8.84 12.59
CA HIS A 85 35.40 8.08 11.66
C HIS A 85 36.17 8.98 10.69
N ALA A 86 35.56 10.05 10.17
CA ALA A 86 36.22 11.01 9.30
C ALA A 86 37.34 11.79 10.01
N VAL A 87 37.17 12.09 11.31
CA VAL A 87 38.21 12.71 12.14
C VAL A 87 39.33 11.71 12.47
N ALA A 88 38.98 10.45 12.79
CA ALA A 88 39.96 9.41 13.11
C ALA A 88 40.77 8.94 11.89
N LYS A 89 40.16 8.98 10.70
CA LYS A 89 40.79 8.61 9.43
C LYS A 89 40.48 9.68 8.39
N PRO A 90 41.19 10.83 8.43
CA PRO A 90 41.05 11.85 7.41
C PRO A 90 41.38 11.21 6.05
N LEU A 91 40.43 11.22 5.13
CA LEU A 91 40.67 10.84 3.74
C LEU A 91 41.52 11.95 3.10
N LEU A 92 42.82 11.94 3.40
CA LEU A 92 43.83 12.77 2.75
C LEU A 92 43.98 12.28 1.30
N VAL A 93 43.38 13.00 0.36
CA VAL A 93 43.91 13.07 -1.01
C VAL A 93 44.10 14.55 -1.31
N PRO A 94 45.34 15.08 -1.30
CA PRO A 94 45.63 16.40 -1.83
C PRO A 94 45.21 16.43 -3.30
N ALA A 95 44.69 17.57 -3.75
CA ALA A 95 44.25 17.80 -5.14
C ALA A 95 45.39 17.74 -6.19
N SER A 96 46.59 17.32 -5.80
CA SER A 96 47.82 17.53 -6.55
C SER A 96 48.79 16.35 -6.39
N GLU A 97 48.40 15.13 -6.76
CA GLU A 97 49.37 14.09 -7.11
C GLU A 97 48.72 13.02 -8.02
N PRO A 98 49.32 12.71 -9.18
CA PRO A 98 48.89 11.58 -9.99
C PRO A 98 49.48 10.30 -9.41
N THR A 99 48.69 9.21 -9.47
CA THR A 99 49.08 7.81 -9.22
C THR A 99 49.50 7.43 -7.80
N LEU A 100 48.64 6.67 -7.10
CA LEU A 100 48.98 5.36 -6.49
C LEU A 100 47.75 4.75 -5.79
N GLY A 101 47.24 3.65 -6.36
CA GLY A 101 46.73 2.53 -5.55
C GLY A 101 45.31 2.56 -4.96
N ILE A 102 44.35 3.34 -5.46
CA ILE A 102 42.94 3.01 -5.18
C ILE A 102 42.61 1.80 -6.06
N VAL A 103 42.50 0.61 -5.46
CA VAL A 103 41.90 -0.55 -6.12
C VAL A 103 40.45 -0.16 -6.43
N GLU A 104 40.20 0.30 -7.65
CA GLU A 104 38.85 0.66 -8.08
C GLU A 104 37.97 -0.58 -7.96
N PRO A 105 36.90 -0.55 -7.15
CA PRO A 105 35.97 -1.65 -7.07
C PRO A 105 35.40 -1.96 -8.46
N PRO A 106 35.11 -3.24 -8.76
CA PRO A 106 34.70 -3.67 -10.10
C PRO A 106 33.44 -2.94 -10.61
N TYR A 107 32.55 -2.52 -9.71
CA TYR A 107 31.35 -1.75 -10.03
C TYR A 107 31.65 -0.28 -10.43
N LEU A 108 32.69 0.35 -9.88
CA LEU A 108 33.14 1.68 -10.30
C LEU A 108 33.87 1.62 -11.64
N ALA A 109 34.66 0.57 -11.88
CA ALA A 109 35.31 0.36 -13.17
C ALA A 109 34.28 0.18 -14.31
N ALA A 110 33.19 -0.55 -14.05
CA ALA A 110 32.06 -0.67 -14.99
C ALA A 110 31.37 0.68 -15.24
N THR A 111 31.19 1.46 -14.16
CA THR A 111 30.62 2.81 -14.22
C THR A 111 31.47 3.75 -15.09
N ARG A 112 32.79 3.78 -14.86
CA ARG A 112 33.77 4.56 -15.64
C ARG A 112 33.72 4.22 -17.13
N ARG A 113 33.78 2.93 -17.47
CA ARG A 113 33.74 2.47 -18.87
C ARG A 113 32.46 2.86 -19.59
N THR A 114 31.33 2.84 -18.89
CA THR A 114 30.03 3.12 -19.49
C THR A 114 29.87 4.62 -19.75
N ILE A 115 30.27 5.47 -18.79
CA ILE A 115 30.14 6.91 -18.95
C ILE A 115 31.13 7.51 -19.94
N SER A 116 32.36 6.97 -20.03
CA SER A 116 33.32 7.42 -21.05
C SER A 116 32.89 7.08 -22.48
N LYS A 117 31.97 6.13 -22.67
CA LYS A 117 31.41 5.76 -23.98
C LYS A 117 30.11 6.51 -24.31
N ALA A 118 29.48 7.15 -23.33
CA ALA A 118 28.23 7.86 -23.53
C ALA A 118 28.49 9.14 -24.34
N ARG A 119 27.68 9.35 -25.39
CA ARG A 119 27.73 10.60 -26.16
C ARG A 119 27.06 11.71 -25.35
N PRO A 120 27.66 12.92 -25.27
CA PRO A 120 27.00 14.05 -24.65
C PRO A 120 25.73 14.44 -25.43
N ASP A 121 24.68 14.80 -24.70
CA ASP A 121 23.45 15.38 -25.24
C ASP A 121 23.72 16.78 -25.86
N ASP A 122 22.74 17.35 -26.55
CA ASP A 122 22.80 18.71 -27.14
C ASP A 122 23.14 19.81 -26.10
N GLN A 123 22.92 19.53 -24.81
CA GLN A 123 23.24 20.39 -23.68
C GLN A 123 24.61 20.08 -23.01
N GLY A 124 25.39 19.15 -23.56
CA GLY A 124 26.74 18.81 -23.09
C GLY A 124 26.81 17.83 -21.91
N PHE A 125 25.70 17.19 -21.53
CA PHE A 125 25.66 16.20 -20.45
C PHE A 125 25.74 14.77 -20.99
N ALA A 126 26.56 13.92 -20.38
CA ALA A 126 26.52 12.48 -20.60
C ALA A 126 25.63 11.84 -19.52
N SER A 127 24.61 11.09 -19.95
CA SER A 127 23.72 10.37 -19.03
C SER A 127 23.91 8.85 -19.15
N VAL A 128 23.99 8.18 -18.00
CA VAL A 128 24.09 6.72 -17.91
C VAL A 128 23.10 6.21 -16.87
N ARG A 129 22.28 5.23 -17.28
CA ARG A 129 21.45 4.40 -16.40
C ARG A 129 21.50 2.97 -16.91
N SER A 130 22.18 2.08 -16.19
CA SER A 130 22.32 0.68 -16.58
C SER A 130 22.52 -0.22 -15.35
N LYS A 131 22.25 -1.51 -15.52
CA LYS A 131 22.33 -2.52 -14.45
C LYS A 131 23.72 -2.52 -13.79
N GLY A 132 23.76 -2.35 -12.47
CA GLY A 132 24.99 -2.37 -11.68
C GLY A 132 25.91 -1.16 -11.84
N VAL A 133 25.45 -0.10 -12.53
CA VAL A 133 26.16 1.18 -12.68
C VAL A 133 25.47 2.25 -11.84
N VAL A 134 26.24 3.14 -11.21
CA VAL A 134 25.67 4.30 -10.52
C VAL A 134 25.01 5.22 -11.56
N PRO A 135 23.73 5.58 -11.40
CA PRO A 135 23.07 6.55 -12.28
C PRO A 135 23.83 7.88 -12.28
N LEU A 136 24.23 8.32 -13.47
CA LEU A 136 25.08 9.50 -13.66
C LEU A 136 24.47 10.43 -14.71
N LYS A 137 24.52 11.74 -14.43
CA LYS A 137 24.24 12.79 -15.42
C LYS A 137 25.25 13.91 -15.22
N ILE A 138 26.41 13.81 -15.88
CA ILE A 138 27.54 14.73 -15.70
C ILE A 138 28.20 15.05 -17.03
N ALA A 139 28.89 16.18 -17.13
CA ALA A 139 29.66 16.50 -18.32
C ALA A 139 30.97 15.68 -18.39
N PRO A 140 31.52 15.46 -19.60
CA PRO A 140 32.77 14.72 -19.79
C PRO A 140 33.94 15.23 -18.95
N ALA A 141 34.03 16.55 -18.73
CA ALA A 141 35.07 17.17 -17.91
C ALA A 141 34.99 16.80 -16.43
N SER A 142 33.79 16.47 -15.94
CA SER A 142 33.50 16.18 -14.53
C SER A 142 33.59 14.68 -14.19
N ILE A 143 33.82 13.80 -15.18
CA ILE A 143 33.82 12.34 -15.01
C ILE A 143 34.86 11.87 -13.99
N GLU A 144 36.11 12.32 -14.12
CA GLU A 144 37.21 11.92 -13.23
C GLU A 144 36.94 12.33 -11.77
N ARG A 145 36.40 13.55 -11.56
CA ARG A 145 36.03 14.02 -10.22
C ARG A 145 34.86 13.22 -9.65
N GLY A 146 33.84 12.95 -10.47
CA GLY A 146 32.68 12.16 -10.04
C GLY A 146 33.07 10.75 -9.59
N ILE A 147 33.96 10.08 -10.32
CA ILE A 147 34.45 8.73 -9.96
C ILE A 147 35.24 8.76 -8.64
N ARG A 148 36.08 9.79 -8.42
CA ARG A 148 36.82 9.95 -7.15
C ARG A 148 35.88 10.12 -5.96
N ILE A 149 34.85 10.96 -6.10
CA ILE A 149 33.83 11.18 -5.06
C ILE A 149 33.10 9.87 -4.75
N LEU A 150 32.68 9.13 -5.78
CA LEU A 150 32.02 7.83 -5.60
C LEU A 150 32.94 6.83 -4.92
N SER A 151 34.21 6.76 -5.31
CA SER A 151 35.20 5.89 -4.65
C SER A 151 35.33 6.21 -3.16
N GLN A 152 35.43 7.47 -2.78
CA GLN A 152 35.51 7.87 -1.38
C GLN A 152 34.22 7.55 -0.62
N LEU A 153 33.06 7.79 -1.23
CA LEU A 153 31.76 7.46 -0.66
C LEU A 153 31.66 5.95 -0.36
N PHE A 154 32.02 5.09 -1.32
CA PHE A 154 31.97 3.64 -1.12
C PHE A 154 32.97 3.14 -0.10
N THR A 155 34.22 3.64 -0.11
CA THR A 155 35.19 3.30 0.93
C THR A 155 34.71 3.67 2.33
N LEU A 156 34.05 4.83 2.48
CA LEU A 156 33.48 5.25 3.76
C LEU A 156 32.27 4.38 4.12
N ALA A 157 31.39 4.10 3.16
CA ALA A 157 30.20 3.27 3.36
C ALA A 157 30.56 1.83 3.79
N GLU A 158 31.52 1.19 3.09
CA GLU A 158 31.97 -0.18 3.37
C GLU A 158 32.62 -0.28 4.76
N ALA A 159 33.35 0.75 5.21
CA ALA A 159 33.93 0.79 6.56
C ALA A 159 32.87 0.74 7.68
N HIS A 160 31.61 1.09 7.39
CA HIS A 160 30.49 1.04 8.31
C HIS A 160 29.51 -0.09 8.01
N GLY A 161 29.89 -1.06 7.15
CA GLY A 161 29.08 -2.23 6.82
C GLY A 161 27.97 -1.96 5.81
N HIS A 162 27.99 -0.82 5.12
CA HIS A 162 27.04 -0.52 4.04
C HIS A 162 27.57 -1.08 2.73
N LEU A 163 26.83 -2.01 2.13
CA LEU A 163 27.27 -2.74 0.95
C LEU A 163 26.53 -2.28 -0.32
N PRO A 164 27.23 -2.05 -1.43
CA PRO A 164 26.59 -1.77 -2.71
C PRO A 164 25.98 -3.04 -3.29
N LYS A 165 24.72 -2.96 -3.75
CA LYS A 165 24.01 -4.03 -4.45
C LYS A 165 23.58 -3.57 -5.83
N ALA A 166 23.90 -4.37 -6.85
CA ALA A 166 23.47 -4.14 -8.22
C ALA A 166 21.98 -4.49 -8.38
N THR A 167 21.21 -3.55 -8.91
CA THR A 167 19.80 -3.72 -9.30
C THR A 167 19.63 -3.45 -10.80
N GLU A 168 18.48 -3.77 -11.37
CA GLU A 168 18.19 -3.57 -12.80
C GLU A 168 18.26 -2.09 -13.20
N ASP A 169 17.81 -1.19 -12.32
CA ASP A 169 17.77 0.26 -12.56
C ASP A 169 19.06 1.01 -12.16
N GLY A 170 20.04 0.32 -11.57
CA GLY A 170 21.32 0.92 -11.17
C GLY A 170 21.97 0.28 -9.94
N LEU A 171 22.98 0.96 -9.38
CA LEU A 171 23.63 0.57 -8.13
C LEU A 171 22.93 1.22 -6.92
N VAL A 172 22.59 0.40 -5.93
CA VAL A 172 21.85 0.80 -4.72
C VAL A 172 22.72 0.51 -3.50
N LEU A 173 22.68 1.38 -2.48
CA LEU A 173 23.42 1.15 -1.24
C LEU A 173 22.51 0.49 -0.19
N ILE A 174 22.94 -0.62 0.41
CA ILE A 174 22.23 -1.24 1.53
C ILE A 174 22.70 -0.58 2.83
N VAL A 175 21.77 0.07 3.51
CA VAL A 175 21.98 0.74 4.80
C VAL A 175 20.97 0.17 5.77
N GLU A 176 21.44 -0.47 6.84
CA GLU A 176 20.57 -1.08 7.88
C GLU A 176 19.47 -1.99 7.31
N ASN A 177 19.85 -2.87 6.37
CA ASN A 177 18.97 -3.80 5.61
C ASN A 177 17.98 -3.14 4.63
N GLU A 178 18.01 -1.82 4.47
CA GLU A 178 17.17 -1.12 3.50
C GLU A 178 17.98 -0.64 2.30
N SER A 179 17.35 -0.69 1.12
CA SER A 179 17.99 -0.42 -0.16
C SER A 179 17.75 1.04 -0.60
N ILE A 180 18.81 1.86 -0.66
CA ILE A 180 18.72 3.29 -0.98
C ILE A 180 19.28 3.56 -2.37
N ALA A 181 18.39 3.94 -3.30
CA ALA A 181 18.76 4.35 -4.65
C ALA A 181 19.27 5.79 -4.64
N PHE A 182 20.41 6.03 -5.29
CA PHE A 182 20.98 7.36 -5.44
C PHE A 182 21.68 7.50 -6.79
N GLY A 183 21.93 8.74 -7.21
CA GLY A 183 22.64 9.08 -8.43
C GLY A 183 23.53 10.30 -8.22
N LEU A 184 24.45 10.51 -9.16
CA LEU A 184 25.31 11.69 -9.20
C LEU A 184 24.94 12.54 -10.42
N GLU A 185 24.46 13.75 -10.17
CA GLU A 185 23.97 14.70 -11.17
C GLU A 185 24.80 15.98 -11.11
N GLU A 186 25.12 16.55 -12.25
CA GLU A 186 25.73 17.87 -12.35
C GLU A 186 24.65 18.94 -12.43
N GLN A 187 24.74 19.97 -11.58
CA GLN A 187 23.78 21.06 -11.59
C GLN A 187 23.97 21.89 -12.87
N PRO A 188 22.93 22.03 -13.71
CA PRO A 188 23.04 22.86 -14.90
C PRO A 188 23.10 24.34 -14.51
N GLU A 189 24.04 25.07 -15.10
CA GLU A 189 23.98 26.52 -15.11
C GLU A 189 22.92 26.96 -16.11
N LYS A 190 21.99 27.81 -15.66
CA LYS A 190 20.86 28.27 -16.46
C LYS A 190 21.10 29.69 -16.94
N THR A 191 21.23 29.84 -18.25
CA THR A 191 21.27 31.16 -18.91
C THR A 191 19.96 31.40 -19.63
N LEU A 192 19.55 32.65 -19.80
CA LEU A 192 18.37 32.96 -20.61
C LEU A 192 18.64 32.51 -22.04
N HIS A 193 17.69 31.76 -22.61
CA HIS A 193 17.82 31.26 -23.98
C HIS A 193 17.91 32.44 -24.95
N GLN A 194 18.90 32.40 -25.84
CA GLN A 194 19.03 33.37 -26.91
C GLN A 194 18.46 32.77 -28.19
N PRO A 195 17.29 33.24 -28.67
CA PRO A 195 16.61 32.63 -29.81
C PRO A 195 17.49 32.63 -31.06
N THR A 196 17.63 31.47 -31.69
CA THR A 196 18.30 31.36 -32.98
C THR A 196 17.41 31.90 -34.10
N SER A 197 18.01 32.28 -35.23
CA SER A 197 17.26 32.80 -36.39
C SER A 197 16.25 31.79 -36.97
N ALA A 198 16.52 30.49 -36.83
CA ALA A 198 15.61 29.41 -37.21
C ALA A 198 14.41 29.28 -36.26
N GLU A 199 14.63 29.51 -34.96
CA GLU A 199 13.58 29.46 -33.95
C GLU A 199 12.64 30.66 -34.04
N LEU A 200 13.17 31.85 -34.35
CA LEU A 200 12.37 33.03 -34.65
C LEU A 200 11.42 32.81 -35.83
N LYS A 201 11.90 32.21 -36.94
CA LYS A 201 11.05 31.83 -38.07
C LYS A 201 9.94 30.85 -37.65
N ARG A 202 10.28 29.87 -36.81
CA ARG A 202 9.34 28.89 -36.26
C ARG A 202 8.27 29.54 -35.37
N ARG A 203 8.63 30.59 -34.62
CA ARG A 203 7.69 31.42 -33.85
C ARG A 203 6.74 32.17 -34.77
N ASP A 204 7.25 32.81 -35.83
CA ASP A 204 6.42 33.55 -36.79
C ASP A 204 5.46 32.62 -37.56
N GLU A 205 5.88 31.39 -37.86
CA GLU A 205 5.02 30.33 -38.39
C GLU A 205 3.95 29.89 -37.39
N ARG A 206 4.30 29.68 -36.12
CA ARG A 206 3.33 29.32 -35.07
C ARG A 206 2.34 30.45 -34.77
N ALA A 207 2.79 31.69 -34.78
CA ALA A 207 1.95 32.86 -34.58
C ALA A 207 0.89 32.99 -35.69
N ARG A 208 1.23 32.61 -36.94
CA ARG A 208 0.28 32.53 -38.06
C ARG A 208 -0.85 31.51 -37.83
N TRP A 209 -0.61 30.47 -37.03
CA TRP A 209 -1.61 29.46 -36.64
C TRP A 209 -2.23 29.72 -35.27
N GLY A 210 -2.06 30.92 -34.69
CA GLY A 210 -2.71 31.33 -33.44
C GLY A 210 -2.04 30.83 -32.15
N TYR A 211 -0.84 30.24 -32.22
CA TYR A 211 -0.09 29.84 -31.03
C TYR A 211 0.65 31.05 -30.44
N THR A 212 0.43 31.33 -29.15
CA THR A 212 1.04 32.47 -28.44
C THR A 212 2.27 32.08 -27.60
N THR A 213 2.56 30.79 -27.47
CA THR A 213 3.70 30.29 -26.68
C THR A 213 4.96 30.22 -27.51
N ASP A 214 6.06 30.75 -26.98
CA ASP A 214 7.37 30.65 -27.62
C ASP A 214 7.77 29.18 -27.81
N PRO A 215 8.32 28.80 -28.98
CA PRO A 215 8.64 27.41 -29.31
C PRO A 215 9.90 26.87 -28.63
N TRP A 216 10.64 27.70 -27.89
CA TRP A 216 11.88 27.36 -27.22
C TRP A 216 11.75 27.42 -25.69
N PRO A 217 12.59 26.69 -24.94
CA PRO A 217 12.63 26.80 -23.49
C PRO A 217 13.12 28.18 -23.05
N LYS A 218 12.64 28.66 -21.90
CA LYS A 218 13.05 29.97 -21.34
C LYS A 218 14.55 30.04 -21.00
N TYR A 219 15.18 28.89 -20.72
CA TYR A 219 16.57 28.81 -20.27
C TYR A 219 17.33 27.73 -21.02
N ASP A 220 18.55 28.06 -21.43
CA ASP A 220 19.55 27.09 -21.88
C ASP A 220 20.34 26.57 -20.68
N GLN A 221 20.74 25.30 -20.76
CA GLN A 221 21.43 24.60 -19.69
C GLN A 221 22.82 24.20 -20.17
N PHE A 222 23.84 24.59 -19.41
CA PHE A 222 25.22 24.22 -19.65
C PHE A 222 25.83 23.53 -18.43
N PRO A 223 26.83 22.64 -18.61
CA PRO A 223 27.53 22.03 -17.50
C PRO A 223 28.28 23.06 -16.66
N SER A 224 28.06 23.06 -15.34
CA SER A 224 28.64 24.05 -14.42
C SER A 224 29.88 23.55 -13.66
N GLY A 225 30.20 22.26 -13.77
CA GLY A 225 31.21 21.58 -12.95
C GLY A 225 30.78 21.32 -11.49
N ARG A 226 29.58 21.77 -11.07
CA ARG A 226 29.05 21.56 -9.72
C ARG A 226 28.32 20.24 -9.63
N LEU A 227 28.88 19.30 -8.89
CA LEU A 227 28.33 17.97 -8.74
C LEU A 227 27.32 17.94 -7.57
N ALA A 228 26.34 17.06 -7.68
CA ALA A 228 25.34 16.81 -6.66
C ALA A 228 25.00 15.32 -6.53
N ILE A 229 24.99 14.81 -5.31
CA ILE A 229 24.44 13.47 -5.01
C ILE A 229 22.95 13.63 -4.74
N VAL A 230 22.14 12.90 -5.52
CA VAL A 230 20.68 12.90 -5.47
C VAL A 230 20.20 11.55 -4.97
N ILE A 231 19.50 11.53 -3.84
CA ILE A 231 18.85 10.35 -3.29
C ILE A 231 17.48 10.19 -3.97
N HIS A 232 17.31 9.12 -4.73
CA HIS A 232 16.07 8.75 -5.40
C HIS A 232 15.08 8.09 -4.40
N ALA A 233 14.82 8.76 -3.29
CA ALA A 233 13.83 8.37 -2.29
C ALA A 233 12.50 9.13 -2.49
N ASN A 234 11.48 8.76 -1.71
CA ASN A 234 10.16 9.40 -1.72
C ASN A 234 10.26 10.93 -1.48
N PRO A 235 9.73 11.79 -2.37
CA PRO A 235 9.69 13.24 -2.18
C PRO A 235 9.01 13.71 -0.89
N TYR A 236 8.07 12.94 -0.38
CA TYR A 236 7.29 13.25 0.82
C TYR A 236 7.90 12.72 2.11
N SER A 237 9.11 12.14 2.06
CA SER A 237 9.85 11.70 3.25
C SER A 237 10.24 12.87 4.15
N GLY A 238 10.35 14.06 3.58
CA GLY A 238 10.71 15.27 4.31
C GLY A 238 12.17 15.39 4.74
N LEU A 239 12.97 14.37 4.42
CA LEU A 239 14.41 14.32 4.55
C LEU A 239 15.10 15.04 3.38
N ARG A 240 16.31 15.55 3.61
CA ARG A 240 17.15 16.09 2.53
C ARG A 240 17.49 15.00 1.51
N ARG A 241 17.30 15.31 0.23
CA ARG A 241 17.54 14.37 -0.89
C ARG A 241 18.68 14.79 -1.80
N THR A 242 19.00 16.09 -1.85
CA THR A 242 20.03 16.61 -2.75
C THR A 242 21.13 17.29 -1.93
N TYR A 243 22.35 16.84 -2.18
CA TYR A 243 23.58 17.40 -1.64
C TYR A 243 24.40 17.87 -2.83
N SER A 244 24.77 19.14 -2.88
CA SER A 244 25.45 19.74 -4.03
C SER A 244 26.65 20.55 -3.59
N ASP A 245 27.63 20.69 -4.47
CA ASP A 245 28.74 21.63 -4.28
C ASP A 245 28.20 23.05 -4.04
N GLY A 246 28.70 23.67 -2.97
CA GLY A 246 28.45 25.06 -2.62
C GLY A 246 29.62 25.96 -2.99
N LYS A 247 29.54 27.24 -2.60
CA LYS A 247 30.66 28.18 -2.75
C LYS A 247 31.79 27.89 -1.75
N THR A 248 31.46 27.32 -0.60
CA THR A 248 32.38 27.07 0.53
C THR A 248 32.49 25.60 0.91
N GLN A 249 31.45 24.80 0.63
CA GLN A 249 31.39 23.38 0.95
C GLN A 249 31.51 22.57 -0.34
N THR A 250 32.41 21.59 -0.34
CA THR A 250 32.55 20.64 -1.45
C THR A 250 31.87 19.32 -1.10
N LEU A 251 31.42 18.56 -2.09
CA LEU A 251 30.82 17.24 -1.89
C LEU A 251 31.71 16.29 -1.09
N GLU A 252 33.02 16.34 -1.30
CA GLU A 252 34.03 15.53 -0.60
C GLU A 252 33.96 15.77 0.92
N SER A 253 33.79 17.03 1.34
CA SER A 253 33.65 17.39 2.76
C SER A 253 32.30 16.96 3.37
N MET A 254 31.27 16.80 2.53
CA MET A 254 29.91 16.46 2.96
C MET A 254 29.64 14.95 2.95
N LEU A 255 30.60 14.10 2.58
CA LEU A 255 30.40 12.64 2.55
C LEU A 255 29.87 12.05 3.88
N PRO A 256 30.36 12.45 5.07
CA PRO A 256 29.80 11.99 6.34
C PRO A 256 28.33 12.38 6.52
N ASP A 257 27.97 13.61 6.14
CA ASP A 257 26.60 14.12 6.25
C ASP A 257 25.65 13.48 5.23
N ILE A 258 26.16 13.12 4.04
CA ILE A 258 25.42 12.39 3.01
C ILE A 258 25.07 10.99 3.54
N LEU A 259 26.05 10.27 4.10
CA LEU A 259 25.83 8.93 4.64
C LEU A 259 24.92 8.95 5.89
N ALA A 260 25.01 9.98 6.72
CA ALA A 260 24.04 10.21 7.79
C ALA A 260 22.62 10.44 7.22
N GLY A 261 22.51 11.16 6.12
CA GLY A 261 21.27 11.31 5.36
C GLY A 261 20.72 9.96 4.89
N PHE A 262 21.58 9.08 4.37
CA PHE A 262 21.19 7.74 3.93
C PHE A 262 20.65 6.91 5.11
N ALA A 263 21.32 6.92 6.27
CA ALA A 263 20.80 6.26 7.47
C ALA A 263 19.42 6.78 7.90
N GLY A 264 19.19 8.10 7.81
CA GLY A 264 17.86 8.68 8.04
C GLY A 264 16.80 8.16 7.06
N HIS A 265 17.15 8.03 5.77
CA HIS A 265 16.23 7.45 4.76
C HIS A 265 15.97 5.96 5.00
N ALA A 266 16.99 5.18 5.40
CA ALA A 266 16.81 3.76 5.76
C ALA A 266 15.84 3.59 6.93
N ALA A 267 16.04 4.35 8.02
CA ALA A 267 15.14 4.32 9.17
C ALA A 267 13.69 4.67 8.78
N PHE A 268 13.51 5.69 7.93
CA PHE A 268 12.17 6.08 7.45
C PHE A 268 11.50 4.99 6.62
N ILE A 269 12.25 4.30 5.76
CA ILE A 269 11.73 3.18 4.95
C ILE A 269 11.36 1.99 5.85
N SER A 270 12.21 1.66 6.82
CA SER A 270 11.98 0.57 7.77
C SER A 270 10.73 0.79 8.62
N GLU A 271 10.52 1.99 9.17
CA GLU A 271 9.29 2.32 9.91
C GLU A 271 8.04 2.19 9.03
N ARG A 272 8.08 2.71 7.81
CA ARG A 272 6.97 2.62 6.85
C ARG A 272 6.62 1.17 6.50
N ARG A 273 7.63 0.31 6.31
CA ARG A 273 7.44 -1.11 6.05
C ARG A 273 6.79 -1.79 7.25
N ARG A 274 7.34 -1.59 8.45
CA ARG A 274 6.78 -2.15 9.69
C ARG A 274 5.33 -1.75 9.92
N GLU A 275 4.98 -0.49 9.72
CA GLU A 275 3.59 -0.03 9.81
C GLU A 275 2.67 -0.70 8.78
N SER A 276 3.17 -0.94 7.56
CA SER A 276 2.41 -1.63 6.51
C SER A 276 2.17 -3.08 6.88
N ASP A 277 3.21 -3.79 7.35
CA ASP A 277 3.14 -5.18 7.75
C ASP A 277 2.18 -5.36 8.95
N GLU A 278 2.22 -4.47 9.94
CA GLU A 278 1.28 -4.45 11.08
C GLU A 278 -0.17 -4.14 10.65
N ARG A 279 -0.37 -3.30 9.63
CA ARG A 279 -1.72 -3.04 9.09
C ARG A 279 -2.24 -4.25 8.32
N GLU A 280 -1.40 -4.86 7.51
CA GLU A 280 -1.75 -6.04 6.73
C GLU A 280 -2.05 -7.24 7.65
N GLN A 281 -1.25 -7.44 8.69
CA GLN A 281 -1.51 -8.47 9.69
C GLN A 281 -2.86 -8.23 10.40
N ARG A 282 -3.15 -7.00 10.83
CA ARG A 282 -4.46 -6.67 11.43
C ARG A 282 -5.62 -6.86 10.45
N GLN A 283 -5.43 -6.56 9.18
CA GLN A 283 -6.44 -6.80 8.15
C GLN A 283 -6.69 -8.29 7.96
N ARG A 284 -5.63 -9.10 7.83
CA ARG A 284 -5.75 -10.57 7.71
C ARG A 284 -6.43 -11.19 8.93
N GLU A 285 -6.07 -10.76 10.14
CA GLU A 285 -6.72 -11.22 11.37
C GLU A 285 -8.20 -10.82 11.45
N ALA A 286 -8.54 -9.60 11.03
CA ALA A 286 -9.93 -9.13 10.99
C ALA A 286 -10.75 -9.83 9.91
N GLU A 287 -10.18 -10.09 8.73
CA GLU A 287 -10.81 -10.85 7.65
C GLU A 287 -11.03 -12.31 8.06
N ALA A 288 -10.06 -12.94 8.70
CA ALA A 288 -10.21 -14.30 9.24
C ALA A 288 -11.34 -14.36 10.28
N ARG A 289 -11.43 -13.37 11.19
CA ARG A 289 -12.53 -13.29 12.17
C ARG A 289 -13.89 -13.15 11.49
N ARG A 290 -14.00 -12.27 10.49
CA ARG A 290 -15.25 -12.10 9.72
C ARG A 290 -15.64 -13.39 9.00
N GLN A 291 -14.69 -14.09 8.38
CA GLN A 291 -14.97 -15.36 7.72
C GLN A 291 -15.46 -16.42 8.72
N CYS A 292 -14.87 -16.48 9.92
CA CYS A 292 -15.34 -17.38 10.97
C CYS A 292 -16.76 -17.01 11.46
N GLU A 293 -17.05 -15.72 11.65
CA GLU A 293 -18.39 -15.23 12.05
C GLU A 293 -19.44 -15.53 10.96
N GLU A 294 -19.15 -15.22 9.70
CA GLU A 294 -20.04 -15.52 8.57
C GLU A 294 -20.28 -17.04 8.41
N ALA A 295 -19.24 -17.86 8.61
CA ALA A 295 -19.36 -19.31 8.60
C ALA A 295 -20.20 -19.82 9.78
N PHE A 296 -20.13 -19.19 10.95
CA PHE A 296 -21.00 -19.49 12.08
C PHE A 296 -22.45 -19.11 11.80
N ASP A 297 -22.71 -17.87 11.38
CA ASP A 297 -24.05 -17.34 11.12
C ASP A 297 -24.75 -18.12 9.99
N SER A 298 -24.02 -18.48 8.94
CA SER A 298 -24.57 -19.29 7.84
C SER A 298 -24.94 -20.72 8.29
N ARG A 299 -24.19 -21.32 9.23
CA ARG A 299 -24.54 -22.62 9.84
C ARG A 299 -25.78 -22.50 10.73
N GLU A 300 -25.83 -21.50 11.61
CA GLU A 300 -26.98 -21.26 12.48
C GLU A 300 -28.26 -21.00 11.67
N LYS A 301 -28.15 -20.19 10.62
CA LYS A 301 -29.27 -19.96 9.70
C LYS A 301 -29.79 -21.26 9.08
N ARG A 302 -28.89 -22.16 8.66
CA ARG A 302 -29.28 -23.46 8.11
C ARG A 302 -29.90 -24.41 9.13
N ARG A 303 -29.38 -24.42 10.35
CA ARG A 303 -29.97 -25.19 11.47
C ARG A 303 -31.40 -24.72 11.71
N MET A 304 -31.62 -23.41 11.74
CA MET A 304 -32.94 -22.81 11.87
C MET A 304 -33.85 -23.14 10.68
N GLU A 305 -33.39 -23.00 9.45
CA GLU A 305 -34.17 -23.36 8.24
C GLU A 305 -34.64 -24.83 8.26
N PHE A 306 -33.83 -25.76 8.78
CA PHE A 306 -34.22 -27.16 8.96
C PHE A 306 -35.28 -27.34 10.05
N VAL A 307 -35.10 -26.69 11.20
CA VAL A 307 -36.07 -26.72 12.30
C VAL A 307 -37.41 -26.12 11.85
N ASP A 308 -37.38 -25.01 11.11
CA ASP A 308 -38.56 -24.36 10.57
C ASP A 308 -39.30 -25.28 9.58
N ALA A 309 -38.57 -26.00 8.73
CA ALA A 309 -39.17 -26.99 7.82
C ALA A 309 -39.87 -28.13 8.58
N VAL A 310 -39.27 -28.62 9.67
CA VAL A 310 -39.89 -29.64 10.55
C VAL A 310 -41.12 -29.07 11.26
N HIS A 311 -41.03 -27.83 11.76
CA HIS A 311 -42.14 -27.15 12.41
C HIS A 311 -43.33 -26.94 11.47
N GLU A 312 -43.09 -26.63 10.19
CA GLU A 312 -44.14 -26.53 9.18
C GLU A 312 -44.89 -27.86 9.03
N GLN A 313 -44.18 -28.99 8.99
CA GLN A 313 -44.81 -30.32 8.90
C GLN A 313 -45.61 -30.65 10.17
N LEU A 314 -45.11 -30.31 11.36
CA LEU A 314 -45.83 -30.48 12.62
C LEU A 314 -47.13 -29.66 12.65
N THR A 315 -47.07 -28.40 12.20
CA THR A 315 -48.26 -27.54 12.13
C THR A 315 -49.30 -28.09 11.14
N GLN A 316 -48.84 -28.63 10.00
CA GLN A 316 -49.72 -29.30 9.04
C GLN A 316 -50.36 -30.56 9.62
N ARG A 317 -49.61 -31.36 10.40
CA ARG A 317 -50.13 -32.53 11.13
C ARG A 317 -51.24 -32.14 12.10
N ASP A 318 -51.03 -31.13 12.92
CA ASP A 318 -52.00 -30.68 13.91
C ASP A 318 -53.28 -30.17 13.23
N LYS A 319 -53.15 -29.40 12.14
CA LYS A 319 -54.27 -28.95 11.31
C LYS A 319 -55.08 -30.13 10.77
N LEU A 320 -54.42 -31.15 10.19
CA LEU A 320 -55.10 -32.32 9.63
C LEU A 320 -55.74 -33.19 10.70
N THR A 321 -55.12 -33.28 11.88
CA THR A 321 -55.66 -34.01 13.03
C THR A 321 -56.95 -33.35 13.54
N ALA A 322 -56.96 -32.02 13.68
CA ALA A 322 -58.16 -31.28 14.06
C ALA A 322 -59.31 -31.47 13.05
N VAL A 323 -59.00 -31.47 11.75
CA VAL A 323 -59.98 -31.79 10.70
C VAL A 323 -60.48 -33.21 10.84
N LEU A 324 -59.60 -34.20 11.01
CA LEU A 324 -59.98 -35.61 11.18
C LEU A 324 -60.94 -35.79 12.37
N CYS A 325 -60.63 -35.21 13.53
CA CYS A 325 -61.51 -35.29 14.70
C CYS A 325 -62.90 -34.67 14.44
N HIS A 326 -62.98 -33.58 13.67
CA HIS A 326 -64.27 -33.00 13.29
C HIS A 326 -65.08 -33.93 12.38
N LEU A 327 -64.42 -34.56 11.39
CA LEU A 327 -65.07 -35.48 10.46
C LEU A 327 -65.54 -36.79 11.14
N GLU A 328 -64.80 -37.26 12.15
CA GLU A 328 -65.17 -38.47 12.91
C GLU A 328 -66.34 -38.24 13.88
N ASN A 329 -66.60 -37.00 14.28
CA ASN A 329 -67.75 -36.61 15.11
C ASN A 329 -69.04 -36.34 14.30
N ALA A 330 -69.03 -36.53 12.98
CA ALA A 330 -70.19 -36.31 12.12
C ALA A 330 -71.24 -37.44 12.22
N THR A 331 -72.50 -37.14 11.90
CA THR A 331 -73.62 -38.10 11.93
C THR A 331 -73.45 -39.25 10.91
N THR A 332 -74.15 -40.37 11.11
CA THR A 332 -74.02 -41.58 10.27
C THR A 332 -74.36 -41.38 8.80
N GLU A 333 -75.22 -40.42 8.45
CA GLU A 333 -75.56 -40.08 7.06
C GLU A 333 -74.46 -39.24 6.37
N ASP A 334 -73.80 -38.36 7.12
CA ASP A 334 -72.70 -37.53 6.60
C ASP A 334 -71.36 -38.30 6.55
N ALA A 335 -71.20 -39.34 7.36
CA ALA A 335 -70.03 -40.21 7.38
C ALA A 335 -69.80 -40.92 6.02
N ALA A 336 -70.88 -41.33 5.33
CA ALA A 336 -70.77 -41.93 4.00
C ALA A 336 -70.28 -40.92 2.94
N ARG A 337 -70.72 -39.66 3.02
CA ARG A 337 -70.33 -38.58 2.10
C ARG A 337 -68.89 -38.14 2.30
N VAL A 338 -68.40 -38.20 3.54
CA VAL A 338 -67.07 -37.73 3.94
C VAL A 338 -66.02 -38.86 3.93
N SER A 339 -66.42 -40.12 3.76
CA SER A 339 -65.54 -41.31 3.81
C SER A 339 -64.27 -41.23 2.94
N ALA A 340 -64.38 -40.73 1.71
CA ALA A 340 -63.23 -40.53 0.81
C ALA A 340 -62.27 -39.45 1.33
N MET A 341 -62.81 -38.36 1.90
CA MET A 341 -62.03 -37.28 2.51
C MET A 341 -61.33 -37.76 3.79
N THR A 342 -62.02 -38.50 4.66
CA THR A 342 -61.43 -39.12 5.87
C THR A 342 -60.29 -40.06 5.51
N THR A 343 -60.47 -40.89 4.47
CA THR A 343 -59.42 -41.81 4.00
C THR A 343 -58.19 -41.06 3.49
N TRP A 344 -58.41 -39.99 2.73
CA TRP A 344 -57.32 -39.13 2.25
C TRP A 344 -56.59 -38.42 3.40
N VAL A 345 -57.32 -37.85 4.37
CA VAL A 345 -56.72 -37.19 5.54
C VAL A 345 -55.87 -38.18 6.35
N ARG A 346 -56.36 -39.41 6.58
CA ARG A 346 -55.59 -40.47 7.26
C ARG A 346 -54.33 -40.86 6.49
N GLN A 347 -54.41 -41.00 5.17
CA GLN A 347 -53.25 -41.30 4.34
C GLN A 347 -52.23 -40.16 4.36
N ARG A 348 -52.69 -38.91 4.31
CA ARG A 348 -51.82 -37.72 4.38
C ARG A 348 -51.16 -37.57 5.75
N LEU A 349 -51.86 -37.89 6.84
CA LEU A 349 -51.28 -37.95 8.19
C LEU A 349 -50.15 -38.98 8.26
N LYS A 350 -50.35 -40.20 7.75
CA LYS A 350 -49.29 -41.22 7.67
C LYS A 350 -48.06 -40.76 6.90
N GLN A 351 -48.24 -39.99 5.83
CA GLN A 351 -47.13 -39.40 5.06
C GLN A 351 -46.34 -38.38 5.88
N ILE A 352 -47.04 -37.50 6.60
CA ILE A 352 -46.41 -36.47 7.45
C ILE A 352 -45.73 -37.11 8.67
N ASP A 353 -46.36 -38.11 9.30
CA ASP A 353 -45.76 -38.86 10.42
C ASP A 353 -44.47 -39.57 9.98
N ALA A 354 -44.42 -40.09 8.74
CA ALA A 354 -43.19 -40.66 8.17
C ALA A 354 -42.12 -39.59 7.95
N LEU A 355 -42.47 -38.42 7.40
CA LEU A 355 -41.54 -37.29 7.20
C LEU A 355 -40.93 -36.76 8.50
N ILE A 356 -41.70 -36.75 9.59
CA ILE A 356 -41.29 -36.24 10.91
C ILE A 356 -40.62 -37.34 11.76
N SER A 357 -40.61 -38.59 11.29
CA SER A 357 -39.97 -39.70 12.01
C SER A 357 -38.50 -39.39 12.30
N PRO A 358 -38.00 -39.62 13.53
CA PRO A 358 -36.61 -39.33 13.90
C PRO A 358 -35.58 -39.93 12.94
N HIS A 359 -35.89 -41.09 12.36
CA HIS A 359 -35.02 -41.77 11.41
C HIS A 359 -34.95 -41.06 10.04
N PHE A 360 -36.08 -40.58 9.51
CA PHE A 360 -36.09 -39.82 8.25
C PHE A 360 -35.56 -38.40 8.44
N LEU A 361 -35.73 -37.82 9.63
CA LEU A 361 -35.08 -36.56 9.98
C LEU A 361 -33.55 -36.70 9.97
N ASP A 362 -32.97 -37.72 10.63
CA ASP A 362 -31.50 -37.94 10.61
C ASP A 362 -30.97 -38.12 9.17
N ILE A 363 -31.67 -38.89 8.33
CA ILE A 363 -31.28 -39.06 6.92
C ILE A 363 -31.41 -37.74 6.15
N SER A 364 -32.47 -36.96 6.37
CA SER A 364 -32.69 -35.67 5.71
C SER A 364 -31.72 -34.58 6.16
N VAL A 365 -31.28 -34.63 7.44
CA VAL A 365 -30.22 -33.76 7.99
C VAL A 365 -28.89 -34.05 7.28
N ARG A 366 -28.52 -35.34 7.18
CA ARG A 366 -27.30 -35.78 6.50
C ARG A 366 -27.32 -35.47 5.00
N SER A 367 -28.46 -35.69 4.32
CA SER A 367 -28.60 -35.39 2.89
C SER A 367 -28.52 -33.90 2.60
N SER A 368 -29.09 -33.08 3.50
CA SER A 368 -29.06 -31.61 3.41
C SER A 368 -27.73 -31.02 3.88
N LYS A 369 -26.80 -31.85 4.37
CA LYS A 369 -25.51 -31.45 4.96
C LYS A 369 -25.64 -30.40 6.07
N VAL A 370 -26.71 -30.50 6.86
CA VAL A 370 -26.89 -29.67 8.04
C VAL A 370 -26.25 -30.41 9.21
N ASP A 371 -25.18 -29.88 9.80
CA ASP A 371 -24.57 -30.47 11.00
C ASP A 371 -25.06 -29.74 12.26
N PHE A 372 -25.77 -30.47 13.12
CA PHE A 372 -26.20 -29.97 14.43
C PHE A 372 -25.14 -30.14 15.52
N ALA A 373 -24.11 -30.97 15.28
CA ALA A 373 -22.95 -31.06 16.15
C ALA A 373 -22.01 -29.86 15.93
N GLU A 374 -21.34 -29.42 16.99
CA GLU A 374 -20.19 -28.51 16.85
C GLU A 374 -19.07 -29.26 16.14
N PRO A 375 -18.52 -28.72 15.03
CA PRO A 375 -17.41 -29.37 14.36
C PRO A 375 -16.16 -29.32 15.23
N ASP A 376 -15.39 -30.40 15.15
CA ASP A 376 -14.05 -30.46 15.71
C ASP A 376 -13.14 -29.46 14.96
N PRO A 377 -12.47 -28.52 15.66
CA PRO A 377 -11.59 -27.52 15.03
C PRO A 377 -10.50 -28.13 14.14
N GLU A 378 -10.10 -29.39 14.36
CA GLU A 378 -9.10 -30.07 13.54
C GLU A 378 -9.63 -30.49 12.15
N GLN A 379 -10.93 -30.78 12.02
CA GLN A 379 -11.55 -31.24 10.75
C GLN A 379 -11.95 -30.08 9.83
N GLU A 380 -12.10 -28.86 10.36
CA GLU A 380 -12.50 -27.67 9.58
C GLU A 380 -11.42 -27.21 8.58
N THR A 381 -10.13 -27.38 8.90
CA THR A 381 -9.02 -26.96 8.04
C THR A 381 -8.93 -27.71 6.70
N VAL A 382 -9.54 -28.90 6.62
CA VAL A 382 -9.51 -29.78 5.44
C VAL A 382 -10.68 -29.51 4.48
N ARG A 383 -11.81 -28.96 4.97
CA ARG A 383 -12.99 -28.66 4.14
C ARG A 383 -12.93 -27.27 3.48
N GLY A 384 -11.77 -26.93 2.91
CA GLY A 384 -11.70 -25.81 1.97
C GLY A 384 -12.31 -26.20 0.64
N SER A 385 -13.55 -25.82 0.35
CA SER A 385 -14.07 -25.70 -1.03
C SER A 385 -15.50 -25.16 -1.03
N TYR A 386 -15.84 -24.40 -2.06
CA TYR A 386 -17.18 -23.96 -2.43
C TYR A 386 -18.13 -25.16 -2.56
N TYR A 387 -18.68 -25.64 -1.45
CA TYR A 387 -19.70 -26.68 -1.49
C TYR A 387 -21.05 -26.05 -1.81
N TYR A 388 -21.53 -26.33 -3.03
CA TYR A 388 -22.94 -26.19 -3.34
C TYR A 388 -23.72 -26.93 -2.25
N SER A 389 -24.40 -26.14 -1.44
CA SER A 389 -25.09 -26.65 -0.29
C SER A 389 -26.53 -26.90 -0.73
N PRO A 390 -26.99 -28.16 -0.73
CA PRO A 390 -28.29 -28.51 -1.26
C PRO A 390 -29.41 -27.76 -0.52
N PRO A 391 -30.55 -27.50 -1.18
CA PRO A 391 -31.72 -26.93 -0.52
C PRO A 391 -32.18 -27.86 0.60
N ILE A 392 -32.61 -27.28 1.71
CA ILE A 392 -33.17 -28.04 2.83
C ILE A 392 -34.54 -28.55 2.39
N THR A 393 -34.64 -29.87 2.18
CA THR A 393 -35.90 -30.52 1.82
C THR A 393 -36.08 -31.77 2.68
N LEU A 394 -37.19 -31.84 3.41
CA LEU A 394 -37.61 -33.08 4.07
C LEU A 394 -38.10 -34.06 2.99
N GLN A 395 -37.48 -35.23 2.93
CA GLN A 395 -37.78 -36.25 1.93
C GLN A 395 -38.32 -37.52 2.60
N LEU A 396 -39.19 -38.24 1.89
CA LEU A 396 -39.58 -39.60 2.25
C LEU A 396 -38.47 -40.53 1.77
N TRP A 397 -38.10 -41.52 2.57
CA TRP A 397 -36.99 -42.43 2.24
C TRP A 397 -37.48 -43.89 2.26
N SER A 398 -36.95 -44.76 1.39
CA SER A 398 -36.92 -46.20 1.70
C SER A 398 -35.51 -46.58 2.11
N ILE A 399 -35.40 -47.38 3.16
CA ILE A 399 -34.14 -47.98 3.57
C ILE A 399 -34.15 -49.44 3.09
N ASP A 400 -33.19 -49.80 2.25
CA ASP A 400 -32.88 -51.20 1.95
C ASP A 400 -31.78 -51.65 2.92
N ASP A 401 -32.18 -52.20 4.08
CA ASP A 401 -31.27 -52.64 5.15
C ASP A 401 -30.27 -53.70 4.67
N ALA A 402 -30.60 -54.46 3.62
CA ALA A 402 -29.72 -55.48 3.06
C ALA A 402 -28.57 -54.90 2.20
N LYS A 403 -28.73 -53.66 1.69
CA LYS A 403 -27.73 -52.98 0.85
C LYS A 403 -27.15 -51.72 1.48
N GLY A 404 -27.69 -51.27 2.61
CA GLY A 404 -27.26 -50.05 3.30
C GLY A 404 -27.49 -48.77 2.47
N LEU A 405 -28.47 -48.78 1.56
CA LEU A 405 -28.79 -47.67 0.66
C LEU A 405 -30.13 -47.05 1.04
N ALA A 406 -30.14 -45.72 1.20
CA ALA A 406 -31.36 -44.93 1.37
C ALA A 406 -31.69 -44.17 0.08
N THR A 407 -32.87 -44.41 -0.49
CA THR A 407 -33.35 -43.74 -1.71
C THR A 407 -34.57 -42.89 -1.39
N SER A 408 -34.60 -41.65 -1.87
CA SER A 408 -35.75 -40.77 -1.64
C SER A 408 -36.91 -41.09 -2.59
N TYR A 409 -38.14 -40.99 -2.07
CA TYR A 409 -39.39 -41.21 -2.79
C TYR A 409 -40.11 -39.89 -3.01
N SER A 410 -40.75 -39.77 -4.17
CA SER A 410 -41.75 -38.72 -4.38
C SER A 410 -43.03 -39.02 -3.58
N PRO A 411 -43.84 -38.00 -3.25
CA PRO A 411 -45.13 -38.19 -2.58
C PRO A 411 -46.12 -39.09 -3.35
N LEU A 412 -45.93 -39.21 -4.67
CA LEU A 412 -46.71 -40.11 -5.55
C LEU A 412 -46.27 -41.56 -5.37
N GLU A 413 -44.97 -41.84 -5.47
CA GLU A 413 -44.45 -43.20 -5.32
C GLU A 413 -44.67 -43.76 -3.90
N TRP A 414 -44.62 -42.89 -2.88
CA TRP A 414 -44.95 -43.29 -1.50
C TRP A 414 -46.43 -43.62 -1.32
N LYS A 415 -47.33 -42.95 -2.06
CA LYS A 415 -48.76 -43.26 -2.06
C LYS A 415 -49.01 -44.69 -2.57
N ASP A 416 -48.25 -45.10 -3.58
CA ASP A 416 -48.33 -46.43 -4.19
C ASP A 416 -47.66 -47.50 -3.29
N ALA A 417 -46.56 -47.15 -2.61
CA ALA A 417 -45.94 -48.02 -1.60
C ALA A 417 -46.84 -48.30 -0.38
N LEU A 418 -47.63 -47.31 0.06
CA LEU A 418 -48.65 -47.48 1.11
C LEU A 418 -49.93 -48.21 0.63
N ALA A 419 -50.14 -48.30 -0.68
CA ALA A 419 -51.29 -48.99 -1.28
C ALA A 419 -51.02 -50.48 -1.52
N LEU A 420 -49.76 -50.92 -1.44
CA LEU A 420 -49.41 -52.32 -1.44
C LEU A 420 -49.65 -52.91 -0.03
N PRO A 421 -50.38 -54.03 0.10
CA PRO A 421 -50.44 -54.74 1.36
C PRO A 421 -49.01 -55.17 1.71
N ILE A 422 -48.64 -55.03 2.98
CA ILE A 422 -47.42 -55.61 3.53
C ILE A 422 -47.52 -57.12 3.29
N GLU A 423 -46.95 -57.63 2.21
CA GLU A 423 -46.69 -59.06 2.05
C GLU A 423 -45.55 -59.41 3.01
N GLY A 424 -45.98 -59.77 4.21
CA GLY A 424 -45.18 -60.26 5.32
C GLY A 424 -46.05 -61.15 6.20
N ALA A 425 -46.80 -62.06 5.57
CA ALA A 425 -47.36 -63.23 6.21
C ALA A 425 -46.57 -64.46 5.75
N GLU A 426 -45.34 -64.59 6.24
CA GLU A 426 -44.69 -65.90 6.36
C GLU A 426 -44.61 -66.25 7.85
N GLY A 427 -45.63 -66.98 8.29
CA GLY A 427 -45.50 -67.97 9.34
C GLY A 427 -45.93 -69.30 8.74
N GLY A 428 -44.98 -70.24 8.62
CA GLY A 428 -45.23 -71.62 8.18
C GLY A 428 -44.43 -72.04 6.98
#